data_AF-A0A1D7X7D7-F1
#
_entry.id   AF-A0A1D7X7D7-F1
#
_cell.length_a   1.000
_cell.length_b   1.000
_cell.length_c   1.000
_cell.angle_alpha   90.00
_cell.angle_beta   90.00
_cell.angle_gamma   90.00
#
_symmetry.space_group_name_H-M   'P 1'
#
loop_
_entity.id
_entity.type
_entity.pdbx_description
1 polymer ?
#
loop_
_entity_poly.entity_id
_entity_poly.type
_entity_poly.pdbx_seq_one_letter_code
_entity_poly.pdbx_strand_id
1 'polypeptide(L)'
;MRLPRDVSGEELAELLARYGYHITRQTGSHLRLTTTLRGEHHITVPLHSPLKIGTLSGILADVADHMQISKETLVKELFHKR
;
A
#
# COMPACT_ATOMS: atom_id res chain seq x y z
N MET A 1 -2.58 -4.07 15.86
CA MET A 1 -3.14 -5.19 15.04
C MET A 1 -2.01 -6.09 14.55
N ARG A 2 -2.31 -7.33 14.11
CA ARG A 2 -1.33 -8.16 13.38
C ARG A 2 -1.48 -7.91 11.89
N LEU A 3 -0.39 -7.56 11.21
CA LEU A 3 -0.34 -7.49 9.75
C LEU A 3 -0.04 -8.89 9.17
N PRO A 4 -0.57 -9.22 7.98
CA PRO A 4 -0.13 -10.39 7.23
C PRO A 4 1.38 -10.30 6.93
N ARG A 5 2.05 -11.45 6.91
CA ARG A 5 3.52 -11.54 6.76
C ARG A 5 3.95 -12.06 5.39
N ASP A 6 2.97 -12.38 4.56
CA ASP A 6 3.05 -13.07 3.28
C ASP A 6 2.60 -12.19 2.10
N VAL A 7 2.42 -10.88 2.33
CA VAL A 7 2.00 -9.93 1.29
C VAL A 7 3.16 -9.60 0.36
N SER A 8 2.95 -9.78 -0.93
CA SER A 8 3.90 -9.35 -1.97
C SER A 8 3.75 -7.87 -2.32
N GLY A 9 4.77 -7.29 -2.95
CA GLY A 9 4.71 -5.92 -3.48
C GLY A 9 3.60 -5.72 -4.52
N GLU A 10 3.40 -6.71 -5.39
CA GLU A 10 2.36 -6.69 -6.42
C GLU A 10 0.96 -6.75 -5.79
N GLU A 11 0.76 -7.68 -4.85
CA GLU A 11 -0.50 -7.80 -4.11
C GLU A 11 -0.83 -6.49 -3.36
N LEU A 12 0.16 -5.88 -2.70
CA LEU A 12 -0.06 -4.58 -2.06
C LEU A 12 -0.46 -3.49 -3.07
N ALA A 13 0.18 -3.46 -4.23
CA ALA A 13 -0.14 -2.48 -5.28
C ALA A 13 -1.58 -2.65 -5.78
N GLU A 14 -2.01 -3.88 -6.03
CA GLU A 14 -3.39 -4.20 -6.43
C GLU A 14 -4.41 -3.83 -5.34
N LEU A 15 -4.11 -4.14 -4.08
CA LEU A 15 -4.96 -3.79 -2.95
C LEU A 15 -5.14 -2.28 -2.80
N LEU A 16 -4.07 -1.51 -3.01
CA LEU A 16 -4.10 -0.04 -2.93
C LEU A 16 -4.85 0.63 -4.08
N ALA A 17 -5.16 -0.08 -5.17
CA ALA A 17 -6.06 0.41 -6.21
C ALA A 17 -7.46 0.76 -5.66
N ARG A 18 -7.89 0.10 -4.56
CA ARG A 18 -9.13 0.45 -3.83
C ARG A 18 -9.14 1.88 -3.28
N TYR A 19 -7.97 2.48 -3.09
CA TYR A 19 -7.77 3.87 -2.65
C TYR A 19 -7.31 4.79 -3.79
N GLY A 20 -7.53 4.38 -5.04
CA GLY A 20 -7.22 5.19 -6.23
C GLY A 20 -5.73 5.23 -6.60
N TYR A 21 -4.89 4.45 -5.93
CA TYR A 21 -3.49 4.33 -6.34
C TYR A 21 -3.37 3.53 -7.64
N HIS A 22 -2.65 4.07 -8.60
CA HIS A 22 -2.31 3.42 -9.86
C HIS A 22 -0.80 3.48 -10.08
N ILE A 23 -0.26 2.46 -10.74
CA ILE A 23 1.17 2.40 -11.09
C ILE A 23 1.45 3.48 -12.15
N THR A 24 2.33 4.42 -11.83
CA THR A 24 2.75 5.48 -12.77
C THR A 24 4.14 5.24 -13.35
N ARG A 25 4.98 4.46 -12.66
CA ARG A 25 6.33 4.12 -13.13
C ARG A 25 6.84 2.84 -12.46
N GLN A 26 7.70 2.12 -13.14
CA GLN A 26 8.57 1.11 -12.55
C GLN A 26 10.04 1.43 -12.85
N THR A 27 10.90 1.28 -11.84
CA THR A 27 12.34 1.35 -12.01
C THR A 27 12.98 0.18 -11.27
N GLY A 28 13.57 -0.76 -12.01
CA GLY A 28 14.08 -1.99 -11.43
C GLY A 28 12.99 -2.75 -10.67
N SER A 29 13.29 -3.14 -9.44
CA SER A 29 12.37 -3.85 -8.54
C SER A 29 11.45 -2.93 -7.72
N HIS A 30 11.19 -1.69 -8.14
CA HIS A 30 10.32 -0.77 -7.40
C HIS A 30 9.23 -0.17 -8.30
N LEU A 31 7.99 -0.22 -7.81
CA LEU A 31 6.84 0.47 -8.38
C LEU A 31 6.65 1.83 -7.74
N ARG A 32 6.33 2.84 -8.54
CA ARG A 32 5.76 4.11 -8.10
C ARG A 32 4.26 4.04 -8.31
N LEU A 33 3.51 4.23 -7.23
CA LEU A 33 2.06 4.38 -7.29
C LEU A 33 1.67 5.82 -7.00
N THR A 34 0.64 6.31 -7.67
CA THR A 34 0.10 7.66 -7.48
C THR A 34 -1.39 7.60 -7.29
N THR A 35 -1.93 8.42 -6.39
CA THR A 35 -3.36 8.71 -6.29
C THR A 35 -3.56 10.22 -6.35
N THR A 36 -4.69 10.66 -6.90
CA THR A 36 -5.16 12.05 -6.81
C THR A 36 -6.35 12.19 -5.86
N LEU A 37 -6.78 11.06 -5.25
CA LEU A 37 -7.85 11.04 -4.26
C LEU A 37 -7.38 11.75 -2.99
N ARG A 38 -8.15 12.76 -2.55
CA ARG A 38 -7.80 13.62 -1.40
C ARG A 38 -6.48 14.39 -1.58
N GLY A 39 -6.13 14.69 -2.82
CA GLY A 39 -4.86 15.33 -3.19
C GLY A 39 -3.89 14.36 -3.86
N GLU A 40 -2.86 14.91 -4.48
CA GLU A 40 -1.82 14.09 -5.11
C GLU A 40 -0.91 13.47 -4.05
N HIS A 41 -0.74 12.15 -4.11
CA HIS A 41 0.15 11.42 -3.22
C HIS A 41 0.85 10.29 -3.97
N HIS A 42 2.13 10.07 -3.62
CA HIS A 42 2.95 9.06 -4.26
C HIS A 42 3.60 8.14 -3.24
N ILE A 43 3.54 6.84 -3.49
CA ILE A 43 4.24 5.83 -2.69
C ILE A 43 5.15 4.99 -3.57
N THR A 44 6.19 4.43 -2.96
CA THR A 44 7.11 3.51 -3.65
C THR A 44 7.01 2.14 -3.00
N VAL A 45 6.71 1.11 -3.79
CA VAL A 45 6.49 -0.27 -3.34
C VAL A 45 7.56 -1.18 -3.95
N PRO A 46 8.39 -1.87 -3.14
CA PRO A 46 9.31 -2.88 -3.65
C PRO A 46 8.57 -4.12 -4.16
N LEU A 47 8.97 -4.65 -5.31
CA LEU A 47 8.48 -5.90 -5.92
C LEU A 47 9.13 -7.13 -5.26
N HIS A 48 9.04 -7.24 -3.94
CA HIS A 48 9.51 -8.39 -3.19
C HIS A 48 8.34 -9.27 -2.75
N SER A 49 8.56 -10.57 -2.63
CA SER A 49 7.58 -11.53 -2.12
C SER A 49 8.22 -12.42 -1.05
N PRO A 50 7.89 -12.26 0.25
CA PRO A 50 7.02 -11.21 0.80
C PRO A 50 7.76 -9.87 1.02
N LEU A 51 6.99 -8.81 1.19
CA LEU A 51 7.48 -7.56 1.75
C LEU A 51 7.94 -7.76 3.20
N LYS A 52 9.02 -7.09 3.59
CA LYS A 52 9.41 -7.02 5.01
C LYS A 52 8.29 -6.33 5.79
N ILE A 53 7.99 -6.86 6.99
CA ILE A 53 6.90 -6.35 7.83
C ILE A 53 7.02 -4.86 8.16
N GLY A 54 8.24 -4.36 8.35
CA GLY A 54 8.51 -2.94 8.58
C GLY A 54 8.20 -2.08 7.36
N THR A 55 8.55 -2.56 6.16
CA THR A 55 8.24 -1.90 4.88
C THR A 55 6.73 -1.84 4.66
N LEU A 56 6.04 -2.97 4.83
CA LEU A 56 4.58 -3.03 4.73
C LEU A 56 3.91 -2.07 5.72
N SER A 57 4.32 -2.09 6.99
CA SER A 57 3.77 -1.19 8.00
C SER A 57 4.04 0.29 7.71
N GLY A 58 5.21 0.62 7.14
CA GLY A 58 5.56 1.99 6.78
C GLY A 58 4.67 2.51 5.64
N ILE A 59 4.51 1.73 4.58
CA ILE A 59 3.65 2.08 3.44
C ILE A 59 2.19 2.24 3.90
N LEU A 60 1.68 1.33 4.74
CA LEU A 60 0.32 1.43 5.25
C LEU A 60 0.11 2.64 6.17
N ALA A 61 1.11 3.04 6.95
CA ALA A 61 1.01 4.25 7.77
C ALA A 61 0.92 5.50 6.89
N ASP A 62 1.80 5.61 5.90
CA ASP A 62 1.84 6.72 4.94
C ASP A 62 0.52 6.86 4.17
N VAL A 63 -0.02 5.74 3.67
CA VAL A 63 -1.33 5.71 3.00
C VAL A 63 -2.46 6.11 3.95
N ALA A 64 -2.46 5.63 5.19
CA ALA A 64 -3.50 5.95 6.17
C ALA A 64 -3.49 7.44 6.54
N ASP A 65 -2.30 8.01 6.70
CA ASP A 65 -2.10 9.43 6.99
C ASP A 65 -2.62 10.29 5.82
N HIS A 66 -2.25 9.99 4.58
CA HIS A 66 -2.78 10.70 3.41
C HIS A 66 -4.32 10.59 3.30
N MET A 67 -4.85 9.38 3.55
CA MET A 67 -6.29 9.13 3.49
C MET A 67 -7.03 9.67 4.71
N GLN A 68 -6.36 10.21 5.73
CA GLN A 68 -6.96 10.72 6.96
C GLN A 68 -7.89 9.67 7.63
N ILE A 69 -7.44 8.43 7.67
CA ILE A 69 -8.10 7.31 8.36
C ILE A 69 -7.11 6.60 9.28
N SER A 70 -7.60 5.82 10.24
CA SER A 70 -6.70 5.01 11.07
C SER A 70 -6.04 3.91 10.23
N LYS A 71 -4.78 3.58 10.55
CA LYS A 71 -4.08 2.44 9.94
C LYS A 71 -4.84 1.13 10.18
N GLU A 72 -5.51 1.00 11.32
CA GLU A 72 -6.36 -0.13 11.65
C GLU A 72 -7.54 -0.27 10.69
N THR A 73 -8.18 0.84 10.32
CA THR A 73 -9.26 0.86 9.32
C THR A 73 -8.72 0.43 7.96
N LEU A 74 -7.62 1.02 7.52
CA LEU A 74 -6.98 0.68 6.23
C LEU A 74 -6.68 -0.82 6.13
N VAL A 75 -6.05 -1.39 7.16
CA VAL A 75 -5.70 -2.82 7.17
C VAL A 75 -6.94 -3.72 7.18
N LYS A 76 -8.00 -3.33 7.86
CA LYS A 76 -9.28 -4.07 7.80
C LYS A 76 -9.86 -4.05 6.39
N GLU A 77 -9.88 -2.90 5.74
CA GLU A 77 -10.46 -2.75 4.41
C GLU A 77 -9.65 -3.43 3.31
N LEU A 78 -8.33 -3.47 3.43
CA LEU A 78 -7.45 -4.15 2.47
C LEU A 78 -7.50 -5.67 2.65
N PHE A 79 -7.32 -6.18 3.88
CA PHE A 79 -7.03 -7.60 4.11
C PHE A 79 -8.19 -8.42 4.70
N HIS A 80 -9.24 -7.79 5.22
CA HIS A 80 -10.33 -8.51 5.93
C HIS A 80 -11.67 -8.53 5.19
N LYS A 81 -11.71 -8.20 3.90
CA LYS A 81 -12.88 -8.46 3.04
C LYS A 81 -12.69 -9.76 2.26
N ARG A 82 -13.29 -10.84 2.75
CA ARG A 82 -13.89 -11.91 1.95
C ARG A 82 -15.39 -11.80 2.08
#